data_AF-A0A7W1FGU4-F1
#
_entry.id   AF-A0A7W1FGU4-F1
#
_cell.length_a   1.000
_cell.length_b   1.000
_cell.length_c   1.000
_cell.angle_alpha   90.00
_cell.angle_beta   90.00
_cell.angle_gamma   90.00
#
_symmetry.space_group_name_H-M   'P 1'
#
loop_
_entity.id
_entity.type
_entity.pdbx_description
1 polymer ?
#
loop_
_entity_poly.entity_id
_entity_poly.type
_entity_poly.pdbx_seq_one_letter_code
_entity_poly.pdbx_strand_id
1 'polypeptide(L)'
;NATAETVKTALETHITETEEQIANLEQVHELLGLTAKRVPCDGAAGIVLEGDKLLKETADVPTLADLAIVGGCSKVEHYEIASYRGLIAAAETMGQADVVKLLTENLQQEEKTAQTLEQSMPMLLKQAAQSSTASA
;
A
#
# COMPACT_ATOMS: atom_id res chain seq x y z
N ASN A 1 -6.21 6.53 12.56
CA ASN A 1 -5.66 7.90 12.44
C ASN A 1 -6.22 8.68 11.27
N ALA A 2 -6.63 8.04 10.17
CA ALA A 2 -7.32 8.75 9.10
C ALA A 2 -8.72 9.25 9.53
N THR A 3 -9.09 10.47 9.14
CA THR A 3 -10.40 11.08 9.41
C THR A 3 -11.31 11.09 8.19
N ALA A 4 -10.74 11.09 6.99
CA ALA A 4 -11.47 10.90 5.75
C ALA A 4 -11.94 9.45 5.59
N GLU A 5 -13.26 9.25 5.52
CA GLU A 5 -13.86 7.91 5.55
C GLU A 5 -13.53 7.05 4.32
N THR A 6 -13.26 7.68 3.18
CA THR A 6 -12.78 7.00 1.98
C THR A 6 -11.39 6.40 2.21
N VAL A 7 -10.49 7.13 2.88
CA VAL A 7 -9.12 6.67 3.18
C VAL A 7 -9.19 5.56 4.22
N LYS A 8 -9.98 5.74 5.28
CA LYS A 8 -10.13 4.74 6.33
C LYS A 8 -10.67 3.41 5.79
N THR A 9 -11.76 3.46 5.01
CA THR A 9 -12.34 2.25 4.39
C THR A 9 -11.34 1.57 3.46
N ALA A 10 -10.58 2.33 2.67
CA ALA A 10 -9.56 1.78 1.78
C ALA A 10 -8.48 1.03 2.58
N LEU A 11 -7.97 1.61 3.67
CA LEU A 11 -6.95 0.97 4.50
C LEU A 11 -7.47 -0.25 5.27
N GLU A 12 -8.70 -0.20 5.79
CA GLU A 12 -9.31 -1.36 6.47
C GLU A 12 -9.55 -2.53 5.51
N THR A 13 -9.98 -2.23 4.27
CA THR A 13 -10.08 -3.22 3.19
C THR A 13 -8.69 -3.79 2.89
N HIS A 14 -7.72 -2.90 2.74
CA HIS A 14 -6.38 -3.29 2.33
C HIS A 14 -5.67 -4.15 3.39
N ILE A 15 -5.89 -3.91 4.68
CA ILE A 15 -5.40 -4.80 5.75
C ILE A 15 -5.89 -6.25 5.57
N THR A 16 -7.16 -6.42 5.16
CA THR A 16 -7.73 -7.75 4.91
C THR A 16 -7.13 -8.36 3.64
N GLU A 17 -6.93 -7.57 2.59
CA GLU A 17 -6.24 -7.99 1.36
C GLU A 17 -4.80 -8.42 1.67
N THR A 18 -4.06 -7.70 2.52
CA THR A 18 -2.69 -8.07 2.92
C THR A 18 -2.63 -9.44 3.60
N GLU A 19 -3.63 -9.82 4.41
CA GLU A 19 -3.70 -11.17 4.99
C GLU A 19 -3.87 -12.27 3.93
N GLU A 20 -4.68 -12.00 2.91
CA GLU A 20 -4.86 -12.89 1.75
C GLU A 20 -3.56 -12.97 0.92
N GLN A 21 -2.89 -11.84 0.69
CA GLN A 21 -1.63 -11.79 -0.03
C GLN A 21 -0.55 -12.63 0.64
N ILE A 22 -0.48 -12.61 1.97
CA ILE A 22 0.41 -13.47 2.75
C ILE A 22 0.09 -14.95 2.50
N ALA A 23 -1.19 -15.34 2.53
CA ALA A 23 -1.60 -16.72 2.24
C ALA A 23 -1.26 -17.14 0.79
N ASN A 24 -1.41 -16.22 -0.17
CA ASN A 24 -0.99 -16.45 -1.55
C ASN A 24 0.53 -16.63 -1.67
N LEU A 25 1.32 -15.82 -0.97
CA LEU A 25 2.78 -15.96 -0.94
C LEU A 25 3.22 -17.27 -0.27
N GLU A 26 2.52 -17.75 0.75
CA GLU A 26 2.76 -19.07 1.36
C GLU A 26 2.51 -20.19 0.34
N GLN A 27 1.40 -20.14 -0.40
CA GLN A 27 1.12 -21.08 -1.50
C GLN A 27 2.17 -21.01 -2.61
N VAL A 28 2.65 -19.82 -2.97
CA VAL A 28 3.76 -19.66 -3.94
C VAL A 28 5.01 -20.39 -3.45
N HIS A 29 5.35 -20.30 -2.16
CA HIS A 29 6.50 -21.03 -1.61
C HIS A 29 6.28 -22.55 -1.70
N GLU A 30 5.09 -23.05 -1.38
CA GLU A 30 4.75 -24.48 -1.49
C GLU A 30 4.88 -25.00 -2.93
N LEU A 31 4.35 -24.27 -3.92
CA LEU A 31 4.45 -24.61 -5.34
C LEU A 31 5.91 -24.68 -5.83
N LEU A 32 6.78 -23.86 -5.25
CA LEU A 32 8.22 -23.83 -5.55
C LEU A 32 9.03 -24.84 -4.73
N GLY A 33 8.40 -25.61 -3.83
CA GLY A 33 9.09 -26.53 -2.91
C GLY A 33 9.97 -25.81 -1.88
N LEU A 34 9.64 -24.56 -1.56
CA LEU A 34 10.34 -23.70 -0.62
C LEU A 34 9.57 -23.60 0.70
N THR A 35 10.27 -23.22 1.76
CA THR A 35 9.64 -22.87 3.05
C THR A 35 9.55 -21.35 3.16
N ALA A 36 8.35 -20.81 3.36
CA ALA A 36 8.14 -19.39 3.62
C ALA A 36 8.88 -18.98 4.90
N LYS A 37 9.57 -17.83 4.84
CA LYS A 37 10.27 -17.24 5.98
C LYS A 37 10.01 -15.76 6.03
N ARG A 38 9.78 -15.24 7.25
CA ARG A 38 9.77 -13.79 7.46
C ARG A 38 11.18 -13.25 7.32
N VAL A 39 11.38 -12.35 6.37
CA VAL A 39 12.63 -11.64 6.14
C VAL A 39 12.36 -10.14 6.32
N PRO A 40 13.11 -9.45 7.19
CA PRO A 40 13.02 -8.00 7.29
C PRO A 40 13.34 -7.35 5.95
N CYS A 41 12.51 -6.38 5.55
CA CYS A 41 12.70 -5.60 4.32
C CYS A 41 13.04 -4.16 4.70
N ASP A 42 14.31 -3.78 4.58
CA ASP A 42 14.78 -2.43 4.92
C ASP A 42 14.09 -1.34 4.08
N GLY A 43 13.79 -1.64 2.81
CA GLY A 43 13.07 -0.73 1.92
C GLY A 43 11.67 -0.42 2.42
N ALA A 44 10.87 -1.46 2.71
CA ALA A 44 9.53 -1.30 3.25
C ALA A 44 9.55 -0.62 4.62
N ALA A 45 10.47 -1.02 5.51
CA ALA A 45 10.63 -0.41 6.83
C ALA A 45 10.97 1.09 6.74
N GLY A 46 11.80 1.48 5.76
CA GLY A 46 12.13 2.87 5.50
C GLY A 46 10.93 3.72 5.08
N ILE A 47 10.09 3.19 4.18
CA ILE A 47 8.88 3.89 3.70
C ILE A 47 7.88 4.09 4.85
N VAL A 48 7.65 3.05 5.66
CA VAL A 48 6.78 3.12 6.84
C VAL A 48 7.28 4.19 7.81
N LEU A 49 8.60 4.21 8.07
CA LEU A 49 9.21 5.17 8.98
C LEU A 49 9.15 6.61 8.46
N GLU A 50 9.20 6.82 7.15
CA GLU A 50 8.98 8.12 6.52
C GLU A 50 7.52 8.59 6.72
N GLY A 51 6.54 7.71 6.47
CA GLY A 51 5.12 7.99 6.69
C GLY A 51 4.80 8.33 8.15
N ASP A 52 5.34 7.56 9.10
CA ASP A 52 5.18 7.79 10.53
C ASP A 52 5.75 9.14 10.99
N LYS A 53 6.90 9.55 10.44
CA LYS A 53 7.49 10.86 10.75
C LYS A 53 6.60 11.98 10.24
N LEU A 54 6.16 11.90 8.99
CA LEU A 54 5.31 12.92 8.40
C LEU A 54 3.97 13.03 9.14
N LEU A 55 3.35 11.91 9.51
CA LEU A 55 2.12 11.90 10.30
C LEU A 55 2.29 12.56 11.68
N LYS A 56 3.44 12.36 12.33
CA LYS A 56 3.73 13.03 13.62
C LYS A 56 3.90 14.53 13.45
N GLU A 57 4.54 14.98 12.37
CA GLU A 57 4.73 16.40 12.06
C GLU A 57 3.42 17.12 11.69
N THR A 58 2.44 16.39 11.17
CA THR A 58 1.14 16.94 10.73
C THR A 58 -0.02 16.63 11.68
N ALA A 59 0.23 15.97 12.81
CA ALA A 59 -0.81 15.45 13.71
C ALA A 59 -1.78 16.51 14.26
N ASP A 60 -1.32 17.76 14.39
CA ASP A 60 -2.14 18.87 14.91
C ASP A 60 -3.15 19.41 13.89
N VAL A 61 -3.04 19.03 12.61
CA VAL A 61 -3.91 19.48 11.53
C VAL A 61 -4.53 18.27 10.83
N PRO A 62 -5.79 17.89 11.12
CA PRO A 62 -6.39 16.65 10.64
C PRO A 62 -6.32 16.44 9.11
N THR A 63 -6.51 17.51 8.33
CA THR A 63 -6.43 17.44 6.86
C THR A 63 -5.01 17.18 6.35
N LEU A 64 -3.98 17.69 7.05
CA LEU A 64 -2.57 17.39 6.73
C LEU A 64 -2.16 16.00 7.21
N ALA A 65 -2.72 15.53 8.33
CA ALA A 65 -2.54 14.16 8.80
C ALA A 65 -3.10 13.14 7.80
N ASP A 66 -4.29 13.38 7.24
CA ASP A 66 -4.86 12.52 6.19
C ASP A 66 -4.02 12.52 4.92
N LEU A 67 -3.49 13.68 4.49
CA LEU A 67 -2.57 13.76 3.36
C LEU A 67 -1.25 13.02 3.63
N ALA A 68 -0.74 13.07 4.85
CA ALA A 68 0.47 12.34 5.26
C ALA A 68 0.24 10.82 5.20
N ILE A 69 -0.91 10.35 5.70
CA ILE A 69 -1.30 8.94 5.65
C ILE A 69 -1.41 8.48 4.20
N VAL A 70 -2.18 9.19 3.37
CA VAL A 70 -2.38 8.82 1.97
C VAL A 70 -1.06 8.82 1.21
N GLY A 71 -0.22 9.84 1.39
CA GLY A 71 1.10 9.91 0.75
C GLY A 71 2.04 8.80 1.19
N GLY A 72 2.04 8.44 2.47
CA GLY A 72 2.83 7.32 3.00
C GLY A 72 2.37 5.98 2.46
N CYS A 73 1.07 5.68 2.56
CA CYS A 73 0.49 4.44 2.06
C CYS A 73 0.68 4.31 0.54
N SER A 74 0.42 5.35 -0.25
CA SER A 74 0.66 5.30 -1.71
C SER A 74 2.10 4.92 -2.05
N LYS A 75 3.10 5.38 -1.29
CA LYS A 75 4.51 4.97 -1.51
C LYS A 75 4.72 3.48 -1.20
N VAL A 76 4.05 2.94 -0.18
CA VAL A 76 4.08 1.51 0.13
C VAL A 76 3.49 0.72 -1.04
N GLU A 77 2.30 1.08 -1.50
CA GLU A 77 1.65 0.37 -2.63
C GLU A 77 2.55 0.35 -3.88
N HIS A 78 3.18 1.47 -4.24
CA HIS A 78 4.07 1.53 -5.41
C HIS A 78 5.33 0.67 -5.25
N TYR A 79 5.84 0.53 -4.03
CA TYR A 79 6.95 -0.38 -3.73
C TYR A 79 6.55 -1.84 -3.94
N GLU A 80 5.34 -2.21 -3.52
CA GLU A 80 4.81 -3.56 -3.68
C GLU A 80 4.44 -3.86 -5.14
N ILE A 81 3.80 -2.93 -5.84
CA ILE A 81 3.53 -3.02 -7.28
C ILE A 81 4.82 -3.29 -8.07
N ALA A 82 5.89 -2.55 -7.80
CA ALA A 82 7.17 -2.77 -8.45
C ALA A 82 7.75 -4.17 -8.13
N SER A 83 7.60 -4.61 -6.88
CA SER A 83 8.05 -5.92 -6.42
C SER A 83 7.28 -7.06 -7.11
N TYR A 84 5.95 -7.02 -7.11
CA TYR A 84 5.11 -8.04 -7.74
C TYR A 84 5.32 -8.10 -9.25
N ARG A 85 5.41 -6.96 -9.94
CA ARG A 85 5.72 -6.95 -11.39
C ARG A 85 7.04 -7.65 -11.70
N GLY A 86 8.07 -7.43 -10.87
CA GLY A 86 9.35 -8.13 -11.01
C GLY A 86 9.23 -9.64 -10.76
N LEU A 87 8.51 -10.05 -9.72
CA LEU A 87 8.28 -11.46 -9.40
C LEU A 87 7.46 -12.19 -10.46
N ILE A 88 6.42 -11.54 -11.00
CA ILE A 88 5.59 -12.07 -12.09
C ILE A 88 6.45 -12.31 -13.33
N ALA A 89 7.25 -11.33 -13.76
CA ALA A 89 8.12 -11.47 -14.92
C ALA A 89 9.14 -12.63 -14.75
N ALA A 90 9.66 -12.82 -13.53
CA ALA A 90 10.51 -13.95 -13.21
C ALA A 90 9.76 -15.29 -13.29
N ALA A 91 8.56 -15.37 -12.70
CA ALA A 91 7.72 -16.57 -12.72
C ALA A 91 7.27 -16.95 -14.14
N GLU A 92 6.92 -15.97 -14.98
CA GLU A 92 6.63 -16.16 -16.41
C GLU A 92 7.83 -16.74 -17.16
N THR A 93 9.02 -16.18 -16.92
CA THR A 93 10.28 -16.66 -17.52
C THR A 93 10.58 -18.12 -17.14
N MET A 94 10.19 -18.53 -15.93
CA MET A 94 10.35 -19.90 -15.42
C MET A 94 9.20 -20.85 -15.80
N GLY A 95 8.16 -20.38 -16.50
CA GLY A 95 6.99 -21.17 -16.87
C GLY A 95 6.08 -21.56 -15.70
N GLN A 96 6.11 -20.80 -14.60
CA GLN A 96 5.38 -21.09 -13.36
C GLN A 96 3.96 -20.48 -13.39
N ALA A 97 3.07 -21.01 -14.21
CA ALA A 97 1.75 -20.43 -14.47
C ALA A 97 0.88 -20.24 -13.20
N ASP A 98 0.90 -21.20 -12.27
CA ASP A 98 0.13 -21.10 -11.03
C ASP A 98 0.69 -20.02 -10.09
N VAL A 99 2.01 -19.84 -10.07
CA VAL A 99 2.67 -18.75 -9.32
C VAL A 99 2.32 -17.40 -9.94
N VAL A 100 2.36 -17.28 -11.27
CA VAL A 100 1.96 -16.05 -11.97
C VAL A 100 0.54 -15.65 -11.60
N LYS A 101 -0.39 -16.60 -11.56
CA LYS A 101 -1.78 -16.34 -11.18
C LYS A 101 -1.89 -15.74 -9.78
N LEU A 102 -1.27 -16.36 -8.77
CA LEU A 102 -1.31 -15.90 -7.38
C LEU A 102 -0.66 -14.52 -7.21
N LEU A 103 0.50 -14.29 -7.83
CA LEU A 103 1.17 -12.99 -7.75
C LEU A 103 0.42 -11.88 -8.49
N THR A 104 -0.29 -12.22 -9.57
CA THR A 104 -1.13 -11.26 -10.31
C THR A 104 -2.36 -10.86 -9.50
N GLU A 105 -2.93 -11.77 -8.72
CA GLU A 105 -4.03 -11.46 -7.80
C GLU A 105 -3.59 -10.43 -6.75
N ASN A 106 -2.44 -10.65 -6.11
CA ASN A 106 -1.87 -9.67 -5.17
C ASN A 106 -1.61 -8.32 -5.86
N LEU A 107 -0.97 -8.33 -7.04
CA LEU A 107 -0.71 -7.10 -7.81
C LEU A 107 -1.98 -6.29 -8.08
N GLN A 108 -3.10 -6.94 -8.42
CA GLN A 108 -4.36 -6.26 -8.70
C GLN A 108 -4.94 -5.58 -7.46
N GLN A 109 -4.76 -6.17 -6.28
CA GLN A 109 -5.13 -5.54 -5.02
C GLN A 109 -4.29 -4.29 -4.77
N GLU A 110 -2.97 -4.35 -4.94
CA GLU A 110 -2.08 -3.19 -4.72
C GLU A 110 -2.39 -2.05 -5.69
N GLU A 111 -2.58 -2.38 -6.97
CA GLU A 111 -2.90 -1.38 -8.00
C GLU A 111 -4.23 -0.67 -7.71
N LYS A 112 -5.23 -1.41 -7.20
CA LYS A 112 -6.54 -0.86 -6.83
C LYS A 112 -6.44 0.02 -5.57
N THR A 113 -5.68 -0.40 -4.57
CA THR A 113 -5.46 0.39 -3.36
C THR A 113 -4.69 1.67 -3.68
N ALA A 114 -3.58 1.57 -4.43
CA ALA A 114 -2.82 2.72 -4.92
C ALA A 114 -3.73 3.72 -5.65
N GLN A 115 -4.53 3.24 -6.61
CA GLN A 115 -5.45 4.08 -7.36
C GLN A 115 -6.47 4.77 -6.45
N THR A 116 -7.05 4.05 -5.49
CA THR A 116 -8.04 4.60 -4.56
C THR A 116 -7.43 5.71 -3.69
N LEU A 117 -6.23 5.49 -3.17
CA LEU A 117 -5.49 6.45 -2.37
C LEU A 117 -5.14 7.71 -3.19
N GLU A 118 -4.59 7.54 -4.40
CA GLU A 118 -4.26 8.66 -5.29
C GLU A 118 -5.48 9.49 -5.67
N GLN A 119 -6.61 8.84 -5.97
CA GLN A 119 -7.87 9.53 -6.29
C GLN A 119 -8.44 10.32 -5.11
N SER A 120 -8.10 9.94 -3.88
CA SER A 120 -8.49 10.68 -2.68
C SER A 120 -7.67 11.97 -2.49
N MET A 121 -6.42 12.03 -2.98
CA MET A 121 -5.52 13.17 -2.75
C MET A 121 -6.09 14.52 -3.22
N PRO A 122 -6.64 14.69 -4.45
CA PRO A 122 -7.18 15.97 -4.88
C PRO A 122 -8.33 16.48 -4.00
N MET A 123 -9.15 15.57 -3.45
CA MET A 123 -10.23 15.93 -2.53
C MET A 123 -9.67 16.44 -1.20
N LEU A 124 -8.70 15.72 -0.63
CA LEU A 124 -8.04 16.11 0.62
C LEU A 124 -7.28 17.43 0.49
N LEU A 125 -6.58 17.65 -0.63
CA LEU A 125 -5.89 18.91 -0.92
C LEU A 125 -6.87 20.10 -1.00
N LYS A 126 -8.04 19.92 -1.62
CA LYS A 126 -9.08 20.97 -1.65
C LYS A 126 -9.60 21.28 -0.24
N GLN A 127 -9.86 20.26 0.58
CA GLN A 127 -10.30 20.43 1.96
C GLN A 127 -9.25 21.14 2.82
N ALA A 128 -7.97 20.78 2.66
CA ALA A 128 -6.85 21.43 3.35
C ALA A 128 -6.75 22.92 2.97
N ALA A 129 -6.83 23.24 1.67
CA ALA A 129 -6.79 24.62 1.19
C ALA A 129 -7.94 25.47 1.76
N GLN A 130 -9.17 24.94 1.77
CA GLN A 130 -10.35 25.65 2.31
C GLN A 130 -10.25 25.90 3.82
N SER A 131 -9.66 24.96 4.56
CA SER A 131 -9.46 25.08 6.02
C SER A 131 -8.42 26.15 6.37
N SER A 132 -7.40 26.33 5.52
CA SER A 132 -6.38 27.38 5.70
C SER A 132 -6.90 28.78 5.38
N THR A 133 -7.89 28.92 4.50
CA THR A 133 -8.52 30.21 4.17
C THR A 133 -9.59 30.67 5.16
N ALA A 134 -10.16 29.74 5.95
CA ALA A 134 -11.18 30.08 6.95
C ALA A 134 -10.58 30.52 8.31
N SER A 135 -9.27 30.38 8.48
CA SER A 135 -8.52 30.72 9.69
C SER A 135 -7.64 31.98 9.54
N ALA A 136 -7.73 32.66 8.38
CA ALA A 136 -7.10 33.95 8.08
C ALA A 136 -8.16 35.06 7.99
#